data_AF-A0A9D2TSP8-F1
#
_entry.id   AF-A0A9D2TSP8-F1
#
_cell.length_a   1.000
_cell.length_b   1.000
_cell.length_c   1.000
_cell.angle_alpha   90.00
_cell.angle_beta   90.00
_cell.angle_gamma   90.00
#
_symmetry.space_group_name_H-M   'P 1'
#
loop_
_entity.id
_entity.type
_entity.pdbx_description
1 polymer ?
#
loop_
_entity_poly.entity_id
_entity_poly.type
_entity_poly.pdbx_seq_one_letter_code
_entity_poly.pdbx_strand_id
1 'polypeptide(L)'
;MEKKKTDLRIQKTEQAIRNAFIELRTKKPLEKITVKELCELALINKSTFYAHYEDMYALSEAMEQETVDSIIGSIAHLKDYTTESSDIFTRELCLSFMSQISL
;
A
#
# COMPACT_ATOMS: atom_id res chain seq x y z
N MET A 1 1.13 -11.88 -28.76
CA MET A 1 1.53 -12.45 -27.45
C MET A 1 2.43 -11.51 -26.62
N GLU A 2 2.54 -10.20 -26.94
CA GLU A 2 3.46 -9.27 -26.23
C GLU A 2 2.95 -8.66 -24.91
N LYS A 3 1.63 -8.66 -24.64
CA LYS A 3 1.07 -8.02 -23.43
C LYS A 3 1.55 -8.64 -22.11
N LYS A 4 1.72 -9.97 -22.04
CA LYS A 4 1.96 -10.70 -20.78
C LYS A 4 3.35 -10.44 -20.15
N LYS A 5 4.38 -10.18 -20.98
CA LYS A 5 5.75 -9.98 -20.50
C LYS A 5 5.98 -8.57 -19.96
N THR A 6 5.35 -7.58 -20.59
CA THR A 6 5.38 -6.18 -20.12
C THR A 6 4.66 -6.04 -18.78
N ASP A 7 3.52 -6.70 -18.63
CA ASP A 7 2.74 -6.73 -17.39
C ASP A 7 3.56 -7.24 -16.19
N LEU A 8 4.28 -8.37 -16.37
CA LEU A 8 5.17 -8.91 -15.34
C LEU A 8 6.31 -7.98 -14.95
N ARG A 9 6.84 -7.18 -15.89
CA ARG A 9 7.90 -6.20 -15.59
C ARG A 9 7.35 -5.06 -14.74
N ILE A 10 6.14 -4.58 -15.06
CA ILE A 10 5.46 -3.54 -14.31
C ILE A 10 5.19 -4.03 -12.89
N GLN A 11 4.60 -5.22 -12.73
CA GLN A 11 4.33 -5.82 -11.41
C GLN A 11 5.59 -5.99 -10.55
N LYS A 12 6.70 -6.45 -11.14
CA LYS A 12 7.98 -6.58 -10.42
C LYS A 12 8.54 -5.23 -9.98
N THR A 13 8.43 -4.22 -10.85
CA THR A 13 8.88 -2.86 -10.55
C THR A 13 8.04 -2.25 -9.43
N GLU A 14 6.73 -2.43 -9.52
CA GLU A 14 5.75 -1.99 -8.51
C GLU A 14 6.05 -2.60 -7.14
N GLN A 15 6.28 -3.91 -7.08
CA GLN A 15 6.66 -4.60 -5.84
C GLN A 15 7.99 -4.08 -5.27
N ALA A 16 8.99 -3.85 -6.13
CA ALA A 16 10.29 -3.33 -5.70
C ALA A 16 10.18 -1.93 -5.08
N ILE A 17 9.37 -1.04 -5.69
CA ILE A 17 9.08 0.30 -5.17
C ILE A 17 8.45 0.21 -3.78
N ARG A 18 7.40 -0.61 -3.64
CA ARG A 18 6.65 -0.77 -2.38
C ARG A 18 7.49 -1.35 -1.26
N ASN A 19 8.28 -2.38 -1.55
CA ASN A 19 9.18 -3.00 -0.56
C ASN A 19 10.23 -2.00 -0.07
N ALA A 20 10.86 -1.25 -0.98
CA ALA A 20 11.83 -0.23 -0.62
C ALA A 20 11.20 0.89 0.22
N PHE A 21 9.97 1.30 -0.11
CA PHE A 21 9.24 2.29 0.65
C PHE A 21 8.95 1.84 2.09
N ILE A 22 8.42 0.63 2.28
CA ILE A 22 8.16 0.07 3.61
C ILE A 22 9.46 0.01 4.41
N GLU A 23 10.53 -0.51 3.83
CA GLU A 23 11.83 -0.58 4.50
C GLU A 23 12.32 0.81 4.94
N LEU A 24 12.19 1.84 4.10
CA LEU A 24 12.57 3.20 4.47
C LEU A 24 11.66 3.78 5.55
N ARG A 25 10.35 3.51 5.51
CA ARG A 25 9.37 3.94 6.53
C ARG A 25 9.60 3.31 7.89
N THR A 26 10.16 2.10 7.96
CA THR A 26 10.57 1.52 9.26
C THR A 26 11.74 2.27 9.92
N LYS A 27 12.55 3.00 9.13
CA LYS A 27 13.78 3.65 9.59
C LYS A 27 13.61 5.15 9.85
N LYS A 28 12.69 5.81 9.15
CA LYS A 28 12.49 7.27 9.22
C LYS A 28 11.10 7.70 8.77
N PRO A 29 10.63 8.88 9.22
CA PRO A 29 9.32 9.39 8.82
C PRO A 29 9.30 9.81 7.34
N LEU A 30 8.09 9.87 6.76
CA LEU A 30 7.84 10.08 5.33
C LEU A 30 8.58 11.31 4.77
N GLU A 31 8.53 12.42 5.51
CA GLU A 31 9.05 13.73 5.11
C GLU A 31 10.59 13.73 4.99
N LYS A 32 11.25 12.68 5.49
CA LYS A 32 12.70 12.48 5.41
C LYS A 32 13.11 11.44 4.36
N ILE A 33 12.16 10.80 3.68
CA ILE A 33 12.43 9.83 2.62
C ILE A 33 12.52 10.57 1.29
N THR A 34 13.60 10.36 0.53
CA THR A 34 13.75 10.94 -0.79
C THR A 34 13.52 9.92 -1.89
N VAL A 35 13.03 10.37 -3.05
CA VAL A 35 12.91 9.53 -4.27
C VAL A 35 14.25 8.91 -4.65
N LYS A 36 15.37 9.62 -4.42
CA LYS A 36 16.71 9.10 -4.69
C LYS A 36 17.00 7.83 -3.87
N GLU A 37 16.81 7.90 -2.56
CA GLU A 37 17.08 6.77 -1.65
C GLU A 37 16.17 5.57 -1.95
N LEU A 38 14.89 5.84 -2.25
CA LEU A 38 13.97 4.79 -2.66
C LEU A 38 14.42 4.12 -3.95
N CYS A 39 14.79 4.90 -4.97
CA CYS A 39 15.27 4.36 -6.25
C CYS A 39 16.56 3.54 -6.09
N GLU A 40 17.48 3.98 -5.23
CA GLU A 40 18.71 3.23 -4.92
C GLU A 40 18.40 1.89 -4.27
N LEU A 41 17.48 1.85 -3.30
CA LEU A 41 17.07 0.63 -2.62
C LEU A 41 16.26 -0.32 -3.51
N ALA A 42 15.35 0.22 -4.33
CA ALA A 42 14.52 -0.55 -5.27
C ALA A 42 15.27 -0.99 -6.54
N LEU A 43 16.52 -0.53 -6.74
CA LEU A 43 17.33 -0.78 -7.93
C LEU A 43 16.65 -0.32 -9.24
N ILE A 44 16.07 0.89 -9.22
CA ILE A 44 15.39 1.49 -10.37
C ILE A 44 15.90 2.91 -10.65
N ASN A 45 15.62 3.41 -11.85
CA ASN A 45 15.87 4.81 -12.19
C ASN A 45 14.73 5.70 -11.68
N LYS A 46 15.03 7.00 -11.44
CA LYS A 46 14.01 7.99 -11.08
C LYS A 46 12.89 8.11 -12.12
N SER A 47 13.23 8.03 -13.41
CA SER A 47 12.22 8.03 -14.48
C SER A 47 11.26 6.85 -14.38
N THR A 48 11.73 5.70 -13.88
CA THR A 48 10.88 4.54 -13.63
C THR A 48 9.96 4.80 -12.44
N PHE A 49 10.46 5.37 -11.35
CA PHE A 49 9.62 5.78 -10.22
C PHE A 49 8.52 6.76 -10.67
N TYR A 50 8.89 7.81 -11.40
CA TYR A 50 7.94 8.83 -11.86
C TYR A 50 6.95 8.34 -12.92
N ALA A 51 7.20 7.19 -13.55
CA ALA A 51 6.22 6.54 -14.42
C ALA A 51 5.12 5.81 -13.62
N HIS A 52 5.35 5.53 -12.33
CA HIS A 52 4.41 4.88 -11.44
C HIS A 52 3.76 5.88 -10.46
N TYR A 53 4.52 6.84 -9.94
CA TYR A 53 4.08 7.75 -8.87
C TYR A 53 4.58 9.18 -9.10
N GLU A 54 3.74 10.18 -8.81
CA GLU A 54 4.13 11.59 -8.92
C GLU A 54 5.24 11.96 -7.93
N ASP A 55 5.09 11.53 -6.67
CA ASP A 55 6.05 11.75 -5.61
C ASP A 55 5.92 10.68 -4.49
N MET A 56 6.63 10.91 -3.38
CA MET A 56 6.62 10.00 -2.23
C MET A 56 5.27 9.98 -1.49
N TYR A 57 4.51 11.07 -1.53
CA TYR A 57 3.19 11.16 -0.90
C TYR A 57 2.14 10.42 -1.71
N ALA A 58 2.19 10.54 -3.05
CA ALA A 58 1.33 9.76 -3.94
C ALA A 58 1.53 8.24 -3.75
N LEU A 59 2.76 7.79 -3.53
CA LEU A 59 3.05 6.39 -3.16
C LEU A 59 2.45 6.03 -1.78
N SER A 60 2.64 6.89 -0.77
CA SER A 60 2.07 6.66 0.57
C SER A 60 0.54 6.54 0.51
N GLU A 61 -0.12 7.49 -0.16
CA GLU A 61 -1.58 7.53 -0.32
C GLU A 61 -2.10 6.29 -1.04
N ALA A 62 -1.44 5.88 -2.13
CA ALA A 62 -1.84 4.67 -2.87
C ALA A 62 -1.77 3.41 -1.99
N MET A 63 -0.71 3.25 -1.19
CA MET A 63 -0.55 2.11 -0.29
C MET A 63 -1.51 2.15 0.90
N GLU A 64 -1.75 3.34 1.45
CA GLU A 64 -2.72 3.57 2.53
C GLU A 64 -4.15 3.26 2.06
N GLN A 65 -4.54 3.75 0.88
CA GLN A 65 -5.85 3.51 0.30
C GLN A 65 -6.06 2.01 0.04
N GLU A 66 -5.08 1.32 -0.53
CA GLU A 66 -5.15 -0.13 -0.74
C GLU A 66 -5.31 -0.91 0.57
N THR A 67 -4.59 -0.49 1.62
CA THR A 67 -4.70 -1.09 2.96
C THR A 67 -6.09 -0.87 3.54
N VAL A 68 -6.61 0.35 3.48
CA VAL A 68 -7.96 0.71 3.95
C VAL A 68 -9.03 -0.07 3.17
N ASP A 69 -8.92 -0.14 1.85
CA ASP A 69 -9.86 -0.89 1.00
C ASP A 69 -9.84 -2.39 1.34
N SER A 70 -8.66 -2.95 1.62
CA SER A 70 -8.51 -4.35 2.04
C SER A 70 -9.19 -4.62 3.39
N ILE A 71 -9.01 -3.72 4.36
CA ILE A 71 -9.65 -3.81 5.68
C ILE A 71 -11.18 -3.71 5.53
N ILE A 72 -11.67 -2.68 4.84
CA ILE A 72 -13.10 -2.44 4.66
C ILE A 72 -13.75 -3.59 3.88
N GLY A 73 -13.10 -4.07 2.83
CA GLY A 73 -13.58 -5.19 2.02
C GLY A 73 -13.65 -6.52 2.78
N SER A 74 -12.87 -6.67 3.85
CA SER A 74 -12.90 -7.85 4.73
C SER A 74 -14.07 -7.85 5.72
N ILE A 75 -14.69 -6.68 5.96
CA ILE A 75 -15.84 -6.54 6.86
C ILE A 75 -17.10 -6.92 6.09
N ALA A 76 -17.60 -8.14 6.35
CA ALA A 76 -18.88 -8.59 5.80
C ALA A 76 -20.01 -7.68 6.28
N HIS A 77 -20.96 -7.38 5.37
CA HIS A 77 -22.20 -6.67 5.71
C HIS A 77 -22.01 -5.25 6.28
N LEU A 78 -21.00 -4.50 5.79
CA LEU A 78 -20.70 -3.14 6.27
C LEU A 78 -21.92 -2.20 6.33
N LYS A 79 -22.87 -2.35 5.39
CA LYS A 79 -24.09 -1.52 5.29
C LYS A 79 -25.19 -1.94 6.26
N ASP A 80 -25.10 -3.12 6.84
CA ASP A 80 -26.12 -3.68 7.73
C ASP A 80 -25.84 -3.30 9.20
N TYR A 81 -24.65 -2.75 9.50
CA TYR A 81 -24.36 -2.17 10.81
C TYR A 81 -25.05 -0.81 10.94
N THR A 82 -25.96 -0.72 11.92
CA THR A 82 -26.58 0.53 12.35
C THR A 82 -25.93 1.05 13.63
N THR A 83 -26.26 2.28 14.04
CA THR A 83 -25.77 2.89 15.29
C THR A 83 -26.04 2.03 16.53
N GLU A 84 -27.05 1.15 16.50
CA GLU A 84 -27.41 0.24 17.59
C GLU A 84 -26.48 -0.99 17.72
N SER A 85 -25.67 -1.29 16.69
CA SER A 85 -24.76 -2.44 16.62
C SER A 85 -23.28 -2.02 16.54
N SER A 86 -22.94 -0.86 17.08
CA SER A 86 -21.60 -0.25 16.95
C SER A 86 -20.47 -1.09 17.57
N ASP A 87 -20.77 -1.90 18.57
CA ASP A 87 -19.84 -2.81 19.24
C ASP A 87 -19.41 -3.96 18.30
N ILE A 88 -20.37 -4.51 17.55
CA ILE A 88 -20.11 -5.57 16.56
C ILE A 88 -19.27 -5.00 15.41
N PHE A 89 -19.62 -3.83 14.90
CA PHE A 89 -18.82 -3.15 13.88
C PHE A 89 -17.39 -2.88 14.36
N THR A 90 -17.23 -2.33 15.57
CA THR A 90 -15.91 -2.05 16.14
C THR A 90 -15.08 -3.33 16.27
N ARG A 91 -15.69 -4.43 16.70
CA ARG A 91 -15.04 -5.74 16.78
C ARG A 91 -14.58 -6.26 15.41
N GLU A 92 -15.45 -6.25 14.41
CA GLU A 92 -15.12 -6.72 13.06
C GLU A 92 -14.06 -5.84 12.38
N LEU A 93 -14.09 -4.54 12.62
CA LEU A 93 -13.05 -3.61 12.17
C LEU A 93 -11.71 -3.95 12.83
N CYS A 94 -11.66 -4.15 14.15
CA CYS A 94 -10.45 -4.54 14.85
C CYS A 94 -9.90 -5.89 14.34
N LEU A 95 -10.76 -6.88 14.13
CA LEU A 95 -10.34 -8.19 13.59
C LEU A 95 -9.79 -8.07 12.17
N SER A 96 -10.44 -7.29 11.31
CA SER A 96 -10.00 -7.04 9.92
C SER A 96 -8.68 -6.26 9.88
N PHE A 97 -8.45 -5.37 10.84
CA PHE A 97 -7.17 -4.67 10.96
C PHE A 97 -6.06 -5.60 11.48
N MET A 98 -6.34 -6.42 12.49
CA MET A 98 -5.35 -7.34 13.07
C MET A 98 -4.90 -8.43 12.09
N SER A 99 -5.76 -8.87 11.18
CA SER A 99 -5.39 -9.85 10.14
C SER A 99 -4.35 -9.30 9.16
N GLN A 100 -4.30 -7.98 8.96
CA GLN A 100 -3.32 -7.31 8.11
C GLN A 100 -1.96 -7.12 8.80
N ILE A 101 -1.91 -7.07 10.14
CA ILE A 101 -0.66 -6.91 10.92
C ILE A 101 0.13 -8.23 11.03
N SER A 102 -0.52 -9.38 10.84
CA SER A 102 0.10 -10.71 11.05
C SER A 102 0.82 -11.28 9.81
N LEU A 103 1.17 -10.45 8.83
CA LEU A 103 1.95 -10.80 7.63
C LEU A 103 3.30 -10.07 7.64
#